data_AF-A0A0C2M2U4-F1
#
_entry.id   AF-A0A0C2M2U4-F1
#
_cell.length_a   1.000
_cell.length_b   1.000
_cell.length_c   1.000
_cell.angle_alpha   90.00
_cell.angle_beta   90.00
_cell.angle_gamma   90.00
#
_symmetry.space_group_name_H-M   'P 1'
#
loop_
_entity.id
_entity.type
_entity.pdbx_description
1 polymer ?
#
loop_
_entity_poly.entity_id
_entity_poly.type
_entity_poly.pdbx_seq_one_letter_code
_entity_poly.pdbx_strand_id
1 'polypeptide(L)'
;MRIVPVSRNTEETIQKRYDYSVFFNETHFKFIIRHLHMSDDTISIDETGFNLHLRRKFGRAPSGKRVSLVVTNSRGHNISVCVCSYAKRGVTSFQGKSWSIQRR
;
A
#
# COMPACT_ATOMS: atom_id res chain seq x y z
N MET A 1 8.11 -10.57 -13.47
CA MET A 1 7.77 -11.16 -12.16
C MET A 1 8.06 -10.13 -11.08
N ARG A 2 7.07 -9.73 -10.27
CA ARG A 2 7.28 -8.79 -9.16
C ARG A 2 7.96 -9.56 -8.03
N ILE A 3 9.22 -9.24 -7.74
CA ILE A 3 9.97 -9.88 -6.64
C ILE A 3 9.25 -9.50 -5.34
N VAL A 4 8.51 -10.45 -4.78
CA VAL A 4 7.93 -10.30 -3.45
C VAL A 4 9.11 -10.14 -2.48
N PRO A 5 9.15 -9.10 -1.62
CA PRO A 5 10.25 -8.96 -0.70
C PRO A 5 10.33 -10.20 0.18
N VAL A 6 11.39 -10.99 -0.01
CA VAL A 6 11.62 -12.28 0.67
C VAL A 6 11.56 -12.09 2.20
N SER A 7 11.94 -10.92 2.70
CA SER A 7 11.87 -10.54 4.11
C SER A 7 10.46 -10.45 4.70
N ARG A 8 9.39 -10.38 3.87
CA ARG A 8 7.99 -10.32 4.33
C ARG A 8 7.28 -11.68 4.32
N ASN A 9 7.91 -12.72 3.79
CA ASN A 9 7.34 -14.07 3.65
C ASN A 9 8.26 -15.10 4.32
N THR A 10 8.49 -14.95 5.62
CA THR A 10 9.06 -16.03 6.43
C THR A 10 8.02 -17.13 6.62
N GLU A 11 8.45 -18.36 6.91
CA GLU A 11 7.57 -19.49 7.20
C GLU A 11 6.55 -19.16 8.30
N GLU A 12 7.00 -18.46 9.35
CA GLU A 12 6.14 -17.93 10.42
C GLU A 12 5.05 -16.97 9.89
N THR A 13 5.41 -15.98 9.06
CA THR A 13 4.42 -15.05 8.50
C THR A 13 3.45 -15.71 7.54
N ILE A 14 3.89 -16.76 6.83
CA ILE A 14 3.03 -17.56 5.96
C ILE A 14 2.02 -18.32 6.82
N GLN A 15 2.47 -18.99 7.88
CA GLN A 15 1.57 -19.71 8.80
C GLN A 15 0.55 -18.76 9.43
N LYS A 16 0.99 -17.60 9.93
CA LYS A 16 0.08 -16.59 10.51
C LYS A 16 -0.99 -16.12 9.52
N ARG A 17 -0.65 -15.95 8.23
CA ARG A 17 -1.62 -15.58 7.20
C ARG A 17 -2.61 -16.71 6.93
N TYR A 18 -2.14 -17.96 6.93
CA TYR A 18 -3.01 -19.12 6.79
C TYR A 18 -4.01 -19.20 7.95
N ASP A 19 -3.52 -19.14 9.19
CA ASP A 19 -4.35 -19.20 10.40
C ASP A 19 -5.39 -18.09 10.43
N TYR A 20 -4.98 -16.85 10.10
CA TYR A 20 -5.90 -15.73 9.96
C TYR A 20 -6.96 -15.97 8.88
N SER A 21 -6.57 -16.53 7.73
CA SER A 21 -7.50 -16.80 6.63
C SER A 21 -8.54 -17.85 6.98
N VAL A 22 -8.14 -18.91 7.70
CA VAL A 22 -9.05 -19.94 8.23
C VAL A 22 -10.02 -19.31 9.23
N PHE A 23 -9.50 -18.60 10.23
CA PHE A 23 -10.32 -17.92 11.23
C PHE A 23 -11.31 -16.93 10.61
N PHE A 24 -10.84 -16.10 9.67
CA PHE A 24 -11.67 -15.10 9.01
C PHE A 24 -12.79 -15.76 8.20
N ASN A 25 -12.50 -16.83 7.47
CA ASN A 25 -13.51 -17.52 6.66
C ASN A 25 -14.54 -18.26 7.53
N GLU A 26 -14.08 -19.01 8.54
CA GLU A 26 -14.95 -19.84 9.37
C GLU A 26 -15.79 -19.02 10.33
N THR A 27 -15.17 -18.08 11.03
CA THR A 27 -15.84 -17.31 12.09
C THR A 27 -16.49 -16.05 11.50
N HIS A 28 -15.72 -15.26 10.77
CA HIS A 28 -16.19 -13.94 10.34
C HIS A 28 -17.07 -14.02 9.10
N PHE A 29 -16.66 -14.76 8.07
CA PHE A 29 -17.39 -14.80 6.81
C PHE A 29 -18.63 -15.69 6.88
N LYS A 30 -18.48 -16.95 7.29
CA LYS A 30 -19.61 -17.89 7.35
C LYS A 30 -20.62 -17.55 8.43
N PHE A 31 -20.17 -17.16 9.63
CA PHE A 31 -21.06 -16.99 10.78
C PHE A 31 -21.58 -15.56 10.98
N ILE A 32 -20.76 -14.54 10.73
CA ILE A 32 -21.17 -13.13 10.96
C ILE A 32 -21.66 -12.50 9.64
N ILE A 33 -20.80 -12.44 8.63
CA ILE A 33 -21.09 -11.74 7.36
C ILE A 33 -22.25 -12.39 6.61
N ARG A 34 -22.25 -13.72 6.44
CA ARG A 34 -23.25 -14.44 5.65
C ARG A 34 -24.59 -14.59 6.37
N HIS A 35 -24.59 -14.85 7.68
CA HIS A 35 -25.84 -15.03 8.43
C HIS A 35 -26.50 -13.69 8.83
N LEU A 36 -25.72 -12.63 9.05
CA LEU A 36 -26.26 -11.31 9.41
C LEU A 36 -26.43 -10.36 8.20
N HIS A 37 -26.16 -10.84 6.97
CA HIS A 37 -26.17 -10.02 5.75
C HIS A 37 -25.28 -8.76 5.85
N MET A 38 -24.22 -8.81 6.64
CA MET A 38 -23.30 -7.69 6.90
C MET A 38 -22.14 -7.60 5.89
N SER A 39 -22.19 -8.30 4.76
CA SER A 39 -21.14 -8.24 3.72
C SER A 39 -20.80 -6.81 3.32
N ASP A 40 -21.82 -5.98 3.39
CA ASP A 40 -21.80 -4.61 2.95
C ASP A 40 -21.41 -3.62 4.04
N ASP A 41 -21.33 -4.07 5.30
CA ASP A 41 -21.03 -3.24 6.47
C ASP A 41 -19.53 -3.21 6.82
N THR A 42 -18.69 -3.73 5.92
CA THR A 42 -17.25 -3.81 6.14
C THR A 42 -16.60 -2.45 5.94
N ILE A 43 -15.85 -2.02 6.95
CA ILE A 43 -14.96 -0.85 6.91
C ILE A 43 -13.52 -1.35 6.80
N SER A 44 -12.78 -0.88 5.80
CA SER A 44 -11.34 -1.11 5.63
C SER A 44 -10.57 0.17 5.89
N ILE A 45 -9.48 0.08 6.66
CA ILE A 45 -8.60 1.21 6.96
C ILE A 45 -7.18 0.79 6.56
N ASP A 46 -6.53 1.60 5.74
CA ASP A 46 -5.15 1.37 5.34
C ASP A 46 -4.40 2.69 5.13
N GLU A 47 -3.06 2.61 5.18
CA GLU A 47 -2.16 3.73 4.95
C GLU A 47 -1.38 3.52 3.65
N THR A 48 -1.35 4.55 2.79
CA THR A 48 -0.57 4.51 1.56
C THR A 48 0.30 5.75 1.39
N GLY A 49 1.56 5.52 0.98
CA GLY A 49 2.56 6.56 0.79
C GLY A 49 2.77 6.92 -0.68
N PHE A 50 2.68 8.21 -1.00
CA PHE A 50 2.98 8.78 -2.31
C PHE A 50 4.28 9.58 -2.25
N ASN A 51 5.23 9.25 -3.13
CA ASN A 51 6.40 10.08 -3.34
C ASN A 51 6.11 11.13 -4.41
N LEU A 52 6.04 12.41 -4.02
CA LEU A 52 5.85 13.51 -4.95
C LEU A 52 7.19 13.86 -5.62
N HIS A 53 7.48 13.17 -6.71
CA HIS A 53 8.52 13.59 -7.64
C HIS A 53 8.01 14.69 -8.56
N LEU A 54 8.01 15.93 -8.06
CA LEU A 54 7.59 17.12 -8.81
C LEU A 54 8.49 17.47 -10.01
N ARG A 55 9.64 16.80 -10.20
CA ARG A 55 10.55 17.06 -11.33
C ARG A 55 11.05 15.77 -11.97
N ARG A 56 10.64 15.52 -13.22
CA ARG A 56 11.37 14.65 -14.15
C ARG A 56 12.64 15.38 -14.59
N LYS A 57 13.79 15.05 -14.01
CA LYS A 57 15.08 15.40 -14.64
C LYS A 57 15.34 14.37 -15.72
N PHE A 58 15.12 14.73 -16.98
CA PHE A 58 15.70 13.98 -18.09
C PHE A 58 17.22 14.15 -17.98
N GLY A 59 17.95 13.04 -17.83
CA GLY A 59 19.40 13.08 -17.93
C GLY A 59 19.83 13.62 -19.29
N ARG A 60 21.10 13.99 -19.43
CA ARG A 60 21.68 14.25 -20.75
C ARG A 60 22.36 12.96 -21.22
N ALA A 61 22.20 12.61 -22.49
CA ALA A 61 22.96 11.55 -23.14
C ALA A 61 23.57 12.07 -24.45
N PRO A 62 24.70 11.50 -24.88
CA PRO A 62 25.23 11.74 -26.22
C PRO A 62 24.21 11.38 -27.31
N SER A 63 24.29 12.05 -28.46
CA SER A 63 23.43 11.77 -29.62
C SER A 63 23.47 10.28 -29.99
N GLY A 64 22.30 9.68 -30.24
CA GLY A 64 22.15 8.26 -30.55
C GLY A 64 22.17 7.30 -29.35
N LYS A 65 22.37 7.79 -28.12
CA LYS A 65 22.31 6.95 -26.91
C LYS A 65 21.05 7.22 -26.09
N ARG A 66 20.47 6.15 -25.53
CA ARG A 66 19.31 6.24 -24.62
C ARG A 66 19.70 6.98 -23.35
N VAL A 67 18.96 8.03 -23.04
CA VAL A 67 19.04 8.71 -21.73
C VAL A 67 18.58 7.74 -20.64
N SER A 68 19.49 7.39 -19.75
CA SER A 68 19.17 6.73 -18.48
C SER A 68 19.66 7.60 -17.33
N LEU A 69 18.80 7.79 -16.31
CA LEU A 69 19.18 8.45 -15.08
C LEU A 69 18.90 7.48 -13.94
N VAL A 70 19.95 7.03 -13.26
CA VAL A 70 19.81 6.27 -12.02
C VAL A 70 19.49 7.27 -10.92
N VAL A 71 18.21 7.34 -10.52
CA VAL A 71 17.78 8.16 -9.38
C VAL A 71 17.97 7.33 -8.12
N THR A 72 18.96 7.67 -7.28
CA THR A 72 19.02 7.13 -5.91
C THR A 72 17.88 7.72 -5.09
N ASN A 73 17.27 6.93 -4.20
CA ASN A 73 16.11 7.27 -3.34
C ASN A 73 15.80 8.77 -3.30
N SER A 74 14.89 9.18 -4.20
CA SER A 74 14.78 10.57 -4.56
C SER A 74 14.21 11.37 -3.39
N ARG A 75 14.97 12.41 -3.00
CA ARG A 75 14.71 13.34 -1.88
C ARG A 75 13.50 14.24 -2.19
N GLY A 76 12.31 13.66 -2.25
CA GLY A 76 11.05 14.34 -2.54
C GLY A 76 10.21 14.60 -1.29
N HIS A 77 9.24 15.51 -1.42
CA HIS A 77 8.13 15.57 -0.48
C HIS A 77 7.34 14.27 -0.58
N ASN A 78 7.03 13.65 0.55
CA ASN A 78 6.19 12.46 0.61
C ASN A 78 4.87 12.85 1.25
N ILE A 79 3.79 12.22 0.80
CA ILE A 79 2.48 12.28 1.43
C ILE A 79 2.13 10.86 1.87
N SER A 80 1.73 10.69 3.12
CA SER A 80 0.96 9.51 3.54
C SER A 80 -0.49 9.91 3.54
N VAL A 81 -1.34 9.02 3.09
CA VAL A 81 -2.77 9.12 3.23
C VAL A 81 -3.24 7.87 3.97
N CYS A 82 -3.82 8.07 5.16
CA CYS A 82 -4.66 7.05 5.78
C CYS A 82 -6.06 7.18 5.18
N VAL A 83 -6.62 6.07 4.71
CA VAL A 83 -7.91 6.02 4.02
C VAL A 83 -8.81 5.04 4.75
N CYS A 84 -10.03 5.48 5.03
CA CYS A 84 -11.14 4.63 5.47
C CYS A 84 -12.08 4.43 4.29
N SER A 85 -12.37 3.18 3.95
CA SER A 85 -13.32 2.82 2.90
C SER A 85 -14.40 1.90 3.45
N TYR A 86 -15.63 2.15 3.00
CA TYR A 86 -16.81 1.35 3.31
C TYR A 86 -17.24 0.61 2.06
N ALA A 87 -17.50 -0.69 2.17
CA ALA A 87 -17.74 -1.56 1.03
C ALA A 87 -18.81 -1.03 0.04
N LYS A 88 -19.91 -0.44 0.55
CA LYS A 88 -20.98 0.13 -0.30
C LYS A 88 -20.71 1.52 -0.87
N ARG A 89 -19.89 2.34 -0.21
CA ARG A 89 -19.79 3.78 -0.49
C ARG A 89 -18.41 4.21 -0.98
N GLY A 90 -17.44 3.30 -0.98
CA GLY A 90 -16.05 3.65 -1.29
C GLY A 90 -15.42 4.44 -0.15
N VAL A 91 -14.58 5.42 -0.47
CA VAL A 91 -13.85 6.21 0.54
C VAL A 91 -14.81 7.08 1.34
N THR A 92 -14.82 6.90 2.66
CA THR A 92 -15.66 7.66 3.58
C THR A 92 -14.89 8.76 4.30
N SER A 93 -13.60 8.53 4.58
CA SER A 93 -12.72 9.53 5.16
C SER A 93 -11.27 9.28 4.76
N PHE A 94 -10.46 10.34 4.79
CA PHE A 94 -9.02 10.23 4.62
C PHE A 94 -8.30 11.31 5.43
N GLN A 95 -7.08 11.00 5.87
CA GLN A 95 -6.20 11.95 6.54
C GLN A 95 -4.83 11.93 5.86
N GLY A 96 -4.42 13.08 5.34
CA GLY A 96 -3.11 13.27 4.73
C GLY A 96 -2.10 13.83 5.73
N LYS A 97 -0.85 13.37 5.65
CA LYS A 97 0.31 14.02 6.29
C LYS A 97 1.45 14.11 5.31
N SER A 98 1.97 15.33 5.12
CA SER A 98 3.19 15.54 4.36
C SER A 98 4.42 15.41 5.26
N TRP A 99 5.47 14.76 4.78
CA TRP A 99 6.79 14.85 5.39
C TRP A 99 7.87 14.97 4.33
N SER A 100 8.99 15.54 4.75
CA SER A 100 10.24 15.55 4.02
C SER A 100 11.28 14.81 4.85
N ILE A 101 12.10 14.00 4.20
CA ILE A 101 13.29 13.44 4.84
C ILE A 101 14.32 14.57 4.93
N GLN A 102 14.42 15.23 6.10
CA GLN A 102 15.50 16.16 6.43
C GLN A 102 16.68 15.38 7.02
N ARG A 103 17.91 15.72 6.60
CA ARG A 103 19.12 15.07 7.12
C ARG A 103 19.45 15.57 8.53
N ARG A 104 19.95 14.64 9.36
CA ARG A 104 20.94 14.92 10.41
C ARG A 104 22.29 15.18 9.76
#